data_AF-A0A954TUR7-F1
#
_entry.id   AF-A0A954TUR7-F1
#
_cell.length_a   1.000
_cell.length_b   1.000
_cell.length_c   1.000
_cell.angle_alpha   90.00
_cell.angle_beta   90.00
_cell.angle_gamma   90.00
#
_symmetry.space_group_name_H-M   'P 1'
#
loop_
_entity.id
_entity.type
_entity.pdbx_description
1 polymer ?
#
loop_
_entity_poly.entity_id
_entity_poly.type
_entity_poly.pdbx_seq_one_letter_code
_entity_poly.pdbx_strand_id
1 'polypeptide(L)' 'MSDVLQKCSVCLALVDEEDLFCANCGTEAPVREQAAAGETQTFRHNFECQGCGASMSYDASA' A
#
# COMPACT_ATOMS: atom_id res chain seq x y z
N MET A 1 -16.15 24.13 2.75
CA MET A 1 -16.10 22.67 2.78
C MET A 1 -15.88 22.27 1.33
N SER A 2 -14.65 21.91 0.98
CA SER A 2 -14.30 21.53 -0.38
C SER A 2 -14.15 20.01 -0.36
N ASP A 3 -15.22 19.29 -0.69
CA ASP A 3 -15.18 17.84 -0.92
C ASP A 3 -14.09 17.57 -1.96
N VAL A 4 -13.03 16.87 -1.56
CA VAL A 4 -11.94 16.53 -2.48
C VAL A 4 -12.34 15.28 -3.24
N LEU A 5 -13.09 15.47 -4.32
CA LEU A 5 -13.50 14.39 -5.20
C LEU A 5 -12.31 13.89 -6.04
N GLN A 6 -12.10 12.57 -6.03
CA GLN A 6 -11.11 11.89 -6.86
C GLN A 6 -11.76 11.07 -7.98
N LYS A 7 -11.00 10.70 -9.00
CA LYS A 7 -11.53 9.90 -10.11
C LYS A 7 -11.22 8.42 -9.88
N CYS A 8 -12.24 7.58 -10.03
CA CYS A 8 -12.06 6.14 -10.06
C CYS A 8 -11.07 5.74 -11.16
N SER A 9 -10.10 4.89 -10.84
CA SER A 9 -9.08 4.40 -11.78
C SER A 9 -9.65 3.54 -12.93
N VAL A 10 -10.86 3.00 -12.75
CA VAL A 10 -11.49 2.09 -13.71
C VAL A 10 -12.52 2.81 -14.58
N CYS A 11 -13.54 3.40 -13.96
CA CYS A 11 -14.66 4.01 -14.71
C CYS A 11 -14.57 5.54 -14.82
N LEU A 12 -13.55 6.17 -14.20
CA LEU A 12 -13.33 7.62 -14.19
C LEU A 12 -14.46 8.46 -13.57
N ALA A 13 -15.45 7.82 -12.96
CA ALA A 13 -16.47 8.50 -12.16
C ALA A 13 -15.84 9.22 -10.97
N LEU A 14 -16.49 10.29 -10.52
CA LEU A 14 -16.10 10.99 -9.30
C LEU A 14 -16.44 10.10 -8.10
N VAL A 15 -15.48 9.91 -7.21
CA VAL A 15 -15.58 9.14 -5.97
C VAL A 15 -15.12 10.05 -4.84
N ASP A 16 -15.85 10.03 -3.74
CA ASP A 16 -15.48 10.78 -2.56
C ASP A 16 -14.25 10.17 -1.88
N GLU A 17 -13.53 10.96 -1.08
CA GLU A 17 -12.38 10.45 -0.33
C GLU A 17 -12.77 9.58 0.87
N GLU A 18 -14.00 9.71 1.36
CA GLU A 18 -14.55 8.87 2.44
C GLU A 18 -15.09 7.52 1.91
N ASP A 19 -15.33 7.42 0.61
CA ASP A 19 -15.84 6.21 -0.02
C ASP A 19 -14.74 5.15 -0.15
N LEU A 20 -14.98 3.94 0.37
CA LEU A 20 -14.06 2.80 0.18
C LEU A 20 -14.21 2.16 -1.21
N PHE A 21 -15.37 2.34 -1.87
CA PHE A 21 -15.70 1.73 -3.14
C PHE A 21 -16.41 2.72 -4.06
N CYS A 22 -16.12 2.65 -5.35
CA CYS A 22 -16.79 3.45 -6.36
C CYS A 22 -18.26 3.01 -6.50
N ALA A 23 -19.19 3.92 -6.22
CA ALA A 23 -20.63 3.67 -6.37
C ALA A 23 -21.08 3.32 -7.80
N ASN A 24 -20.29 3.66 -8.82
CA ASN A 24 -20.63 3.41 -10.23
C ASN A 24 -20.20 2.03 -10.73
N CYS A 25 -19.07 1.49 -10.27
CA CYS A 25 -18.52 0.24 -10.82
C CYS A 25 -18.07 -0.78 -9.77
N GLY A 26 -18.10 -0.43 -8.48
CA GLY A 26 -17.71 -1.32 -7.38
C GLY A 26 -16.20 -1.48 -7.17
N THR A 27 -15.37 -0.87 -8.02
CA THR A 27 -13.90 -0.85 -7.82
C THR A 27 -13.55 -0.13 -6.51
N GLU A 28 -12.61 -0.68 -5.76
CA GLU A 28 -12.04 -0.05 -4.57
C GLU A 28 -11.54 1.37 -4.89
N ALA A 29 -11.94 2.33 -4.05
CA ALA A 29 -11.50 3.70 -4.21
C ALA A 29 -9.98 3.79 -3.93
N PRO A 30 -9.24 4.67 -4.63
CA PRO A 30 -7.84 4.88 -4.32
C PRO A 30 -7.73 5.42 -2.89
N VAL A 31 -7.24 4.59 -1.97
CA VAL A 31 -6.92 5.04 -0.62
C VAL A 31 -5.77 6.04 -0.77
N ARG A 32 -6.04 7.30 -0.50
CA ARG A 32 -4.98 8.28 -0.31
C ARG A 32 -4.36 7.88 1.02
N GLU A 33 -3.29 7.10 0.95
CA GLU A 33 -2.39 6.87 2.07
C GLU A 33 -1.95 8.25 2.53
N GLN A 34 -2.66 8.79 3.53
CA GLN A 34 -2.23 9.95 4.28
C GLN A 34 -0.82 9.60 4.67
N ALA A 35 0.14 10.43 4.25
CA ALA A 35 1.57 10.25 4.46
C ALA A 35 1.88 10.08 5.96
N ALA A 36 1.66 8.87 6.46
CA ALA A 36 1.93 8.44 7.79
C ALA A 36 3.39 8.03 7.78
N ALA A 37 4.21 9.03 8.05
CA ALA A 37 5.43 8.94 8.83
C ALA A 37 6.00 7.53 9.06
N GLY A 38 7.19 7.30 8.50
CA GLY A 38 8.18 6.42 9.10
C GLY A 38 8.06 4.97 8.70
N GLU A 39 8.43 4.67 7.44
CA GLU A 39 9.05 3.39 7.11
C GLU A 39 10.28 3.23 8.01
N THR A 40 10.10 2.60 9.17
CA THR A 40 11.20 2.04 9.93
C THR A 40 11.76 0.95 9.03
N GLN A 41 12.79 1.29 8.25
CA GLN A 41 13.56 0.33 7.49
C GLN A 41 14.23 -0.61 8.49
N THR A 42 13.51 -1.65 8.90
CA THR A 42 14.12 -2.83 9.50
C THR A 42 15.04 -3.41 8.42
N PHE A 43 16.34 -3.19 8.59
CA PHE A 43 17.36 -3.83 7.77
C PHE A 43 17.27 -5.34 8.00
N ARG A 44 16.43 -6.00 7.21
CA ARG A 44 16.31 -7.45 7.20
C ARG A 44 17.53 -7.99 6.47
N HIS A 45 18.50 -8.47 7.23
CA HIS A 45 19.69 -9.09 6.65
C HIS A 45 19.26 -10.43 6.02
N ASN A 46 19.20 -10.46 4.69
CA ASN A 46 18.96 -11.67 3.92
C ASN A 46 20.31 -12.32 3.60
N PHE A 47 20.47 -13.58 4.00
CA PHE A 47 21.64 -14.38 3.69
C PHE A 47 21.22 -15.56 2.82
N GLU A 48 21.93 -15.76 1.71
CA GLU A 48 21.72 -16.88 0.80
C GLU A 48 22.86 -17.90 0.91
N CYS A 49 22.49 -19.17 1.09
CA CYS A 49 23.47 -20.24 1.13
C CYS A 49 24.02 -20.52 -0.27
N GLN A 50 25.30 -20.19 -0.52
CA GLN A 50 25.96 -20.38 -1.82
C GLN A 50 26.01 -21.83 -2.30
N GLY A 51 25.78 -22.82 -1.44
CA GLY A 51 25.82 -24.24 -1.79
C GLY A 51 24.48 -24.83 -2.25
N CYS A 52 23.34 -24.33 -1.75
CA CYS A 52 22.02 -24.88 -2.06
C CYS A 52 20.97 -23.84 -2.47
N GLY A 53 21.28 -22.54 -2.43
CA GLY A 53 20.39 -21.44 -2.82
C GLY A 53 19.26 -21.16 -1.83
N ALA A 54 19.29 -21.76 -0.65
CA ALA A 54 18.29 -21.47 0.37
C ALA A 54 18.51 -20.07 0.97
N SER A 55 17.45 -19.28 1.06
CA SER A 55 17.46 -17.94 1.67
C SER A 55 17.02 -18.00 3.13
N MET A 56 17.77 -17.35 4.01
CA MET A 56 17.40 -17.13 5.41
C MET A 56 17.28 -15.63 5.67
N SER A 57 16.26 -15.24 6.44
CA SER A 57 16.04 -13.85 6.82
C SER A 57 16.03 -13.74 8.34
N TYR A 58 16.90 -12.90 8.89
CA TYR A 58 17.00 -12.66 10.34
C TYR A 58 16.56 -11.24 10.68
N ASP A 59 15.75 -11.13 11.73
CA ASP A 59 15.29 -9.87 12.31
C ASP A 59 15.96 -9.72 13.69
N ALA A 60 16.92 -8.79 13.81
CA ALA A 60 17.75 -8.59 15.02
C ALA A 60 17.04 -7.81 16.15
N SER A 61 15.71 -7.71 16.09
CA SER A 61 14.88 -6.89 16.98
C SER A 61 14.22 -7.68 18.12
N ALA A 62 14.64 -8.93 18.35
CA ALA A 62 14.04 -9.86 19.31
C ALA A 62 14.41 -9.57 20.78
#